data_AF-A0A960P3R2-F1
#
_entry.id   AF-A0A960P3R2-F1
#
_cell.length_a   1.000
_cell.length_b   1.000
_cell.length_c   1.000
_cell.angle_alpha   90.00
_cell.angle_beta   90.00
_cell.angle_gamma   90.00
#
_symmetry.space_group_name_H-M   'P 1'
#
loop_
_entity.id
_entity.type
_entity.pdbx_description
1 polymer ?
#
loop_
_entity_poly.entity_id
_entity_poly.type
_entity_poly.pdbx_seq_one_letter_code
_entity_poly.pdbx_strand_id
1 'polypeptide(L)'
;RFVERLFGLELSQATFDRGSSFIDGVLERADSDALEQLWTAPENLPTHNELEAPGLWMARVGLEGRDLPMEDPEIPDAPDF
;
A
#
# COMPACT_ATOMS: atom_id res chain seq x y z
N ARG A 1 -0.88 1.88 24.15
CA ARG A 1 0.49 1.60 24.62
C ARG A 1 1.35 1.63 23.38
N PHE A 2 2.15 2.69 23.26
CA PHE A 2 3.08 2.96 22.19
C PHE A 2 3.89 1.69 21.93
N VAL A 3 4.30 1.43 20.69
CA VAL A 3 5.22 0.34 20.34
C VAL A 3 6.57 0.70 20.96
N GLU A 4 6.67 0.58 22.29
CA GLU A 4 7.84 0.90 23.07
C GLU A 4 8.89 -0.11 22.63
N ARG A 5 9.84 0.38 21.83
CA ARG A 5 11.08 -0.27 21.42
C ARG A 5 10.98 -1.12 20.16
N LEU A 6 10.90 -0.46 19.01
CA LEU A 6 11.50 -1.01 17.80
C LEU A 6 13.04 -0.80 17.84
N PHE A 7 13.74 -1.29 18.88
CA PHE A 7 15.23 -1.34 18.95
C PHE A 7 16.00 -0.06 19.36
N GLY A 8 15.45 0.85 20.16
CA GLY A 8 16.21 2.01 20.70
C GLY A 8 16.28 3.24 19.79
N LEU A 9 15.42 3.28 18.76
CA LEU A 9 15.17 4.47 17.95
C LEU A 9 14.09 5.31 18.63
N GLU A 10 14.44 6.54 19.01
CA GLU A 10 13.47 7.53 19.47
C GLU A 10 12.61 7.94 18.26
N LEU A 11 11.38 7.44 18.18
CA LEU A 11 10.42 7.83 17.16
C LEU A 11 10.04 9.29 17.38
N SER A 12 10.62 10.19 16.58
CA SER A 12 10.20 11.58 16.56
C SER A 12 8.78 11.70 16.01
N GLN A 13 8.06 12.75 16.39
CA GLN A 13 6.74 13.05 15.82
C GLN A 13 6.82 13.14 14.28
N ALA A 14 7.88 13.74 13.74
CA ALA A 14 8.09 13.82 12.30
C ALA A 14 8.23 12.45 11.62
N THR A 15 8.83 11.47 12.32
CA THR A 15 8.93 10.09 11.81
C THR A 15 7.57 9.41 11.79
N PHE A 16 6.77 9.64 12.83
CA PHE A 16 5.39 9.14 12.88
C PHE A 16 4.53 9.76 11.78
N ASP A 17 4.58 11.08 11.62
CA ASP A 17 3.80 11.82 10.61
C ASP A 17 4.16 11.35 9.20
N ARG A 18 5.45 11.18 8.90
CA ARG A 18 5.90 10.65 7.61
C ARG A 18 5.40 9.22 7.37
N GLY A 19 5.43 8.36 8.39
CA GLY A 19 4.87 7.02 8.30
C GLY A 19 3.37 7.04 8.02
N SER A 20 2.61 7.88 8.72
CA SER A 20 1.17 8.04 8.50
C SER A 20 0.87 8.51 7.09
N SER A 21 1.53 9.57 6.61
CA SER A 21 1.34 10.09 5.26
C SER A 21 1.64 9.06 4.17
N PHE A 22 2.66 8.21 4.38
CA PHE A 22 2.95 7.11 3.47
C PHE A 22 1.80 6.11 3.41
N ILE A 23 1.29 5.67 4.57
CA ILE A 23 0.16 4.73 4.65
C ILE A 23 -1.08 5.32 3.97
N ASP A 24 -1.40 6.59 4.25
CA ASP A 24 -2.52 7.29 3.64
C ASP A 24 -2.38 7.31 2.10
N GLY A 25 -1.18 7.62 1.59
CA GLY A 25 -0.93 7.64 0.15
C GLY A 25 -0.99 6.26 -0.52
N VAL A 26 -0.72 5.16 0.20
CA VAL A 26 -0.98 3.81 -0.31
C VAL A 26 -2.49 3.53 -0.36
N LEU A 27 -3.23 3.85 0.71
CA LEU A 27 -4.66 3.62 0.81
C LEU A 27 -5.50 4.45 -0.18
N GLU A 28 -4.99 5.60 -0.61
CA GLU A 28 -5.58 6.38 -1.72
C GLU A 28 -5.56 5.64 -3.07
N ARG A 29 -4.70 4.63 -3.22
CA ARG A 29 -4.39 3.97 -4.51
C ARG A 29 -4.71 2.48 -4.51
N ALA A 30 -4.84 1.86 -3.34
CA ALA A 30 -5.13 0.45 -3.18
C ALA A 30 -5.85 0.19 -1.85
N ASP A 31 -6.47 -0.98 -1.74
CA ASP A 31 -7.08 -1.42 -0.49
C ASP A 31 -6.03 -1.72 0.59
N SER A 32 -6.49 -1.85 1.84
CA SER A 32 -5.62 -2.10 3.00
C SER A 32 -4.74 -3.35 2.86
N ASP A 33 -5.16 -4.34 2.07
CA ASP A 33 -4.41 -5.57 1.83
C ASP A 33 -3.06 -5.29 1.14
N ALA A 34 -2.93 -4.16 0.43
CA ALA A 34 -1.66 -3.72 -0.14
C ALA A 34 -0.58 -3.51 0.94
N LEU A 35 -0.98 -3.13 2.16
CA LEU A 35 -0.06 -2.88 3.27
C LEU A 35 0.56 -4.16 3.82
N GLU A 36 -0.04 -5.33 3.58
CA GLU A 36 0.55 -6.62 3.98
C GLU A 36 1.94 -6.80 3.37
N GLN A 37 2.16 -6.24 2.17
CA GLN A 37 3.42 -6.33 1.45
C GLN A 37 4.62 -5.80 2.25
N LEU A 38 4.41 -4.83 3.16
CA LEU A 38 5.45 -4.28 4.05
C LEU A 38 6.13 -5.35 4.91
N TRP A 39 5.41 -6.42 5.25
CA TRP A 39 5.84 -7.43 6.22
C TRP A 39 6.25 -8.76 5.58
N THR A 40 6.15 -8.87 4.25
CA THR A 40 6.45 -10.12 3.53
C THR A 40 7.95 -10.39 3.39
N ALA A 41 8.78 -9.35 3.29
CA ALA A 41 10.23 -9.45 3.22
C ALA A 41 10.89 -8.12 3.65
N PRO A 42 12.10 -8.14 4.25
CA PRO A 42 12.79 -6.92 4.66
C PRO A 42 13.02 -5.91 3.53
N GLU A 43 13.20 -6.39 2.30
CA GLU A 43 13.44 -5.57 1.10
C GLU A 43 12.20 -4.77 0.68
N ASN A 44 11.02 -5.14 1.20
CA ASN A 44 9.75 -4.46 0.92
C ASN A 44 9.49 -3.29 1.87
N LEU A 45 10.38 -3.01 2.83
CA LEU A 45 10.32 -1.76 3.56
C LEU A 45 10.54 -0.57 2.60
N PRO A 46 9.79 0.53 2.78
CA PRO A 46 9.96 1.72 1.97
C PRO A 46 11.28 2.41 2.28
N THR A 47 11.93 2.90 1.23
CA THR A 47 13.06 3.82 1.34
C THR A 47 12.57 5.22 1.72
N HIS A 48 13.51 6.12 2.05
CA HIS A 48 13.16 7.51 2.36
C HIS A 48 12.39 8.21 1.23
N ASN A 49 12.84 8.05 -0.02
CA ASN A 49 12.19 8.67 -1.17
C ASN A 49 10.79 8.10 -1.43
N GLU A 50 10.58 6.83 -1.09
CA GLU A 50 9.31 6.15 -1.23
C GLU A 50 8.30 6.55 -0.16
N LEU A 51 8.75 6.87 1.05
CA LEU A 51 7.88 7.44 2.08
C LEU A 51 7.29 8.79 1.65
N GLU A 52 8.05 9.59 0.90
CA GLU A 52 7.60 10.88 0.35
C GLU A 52 6.78 10.70 -0.95
N ALA A 53 6.94 9.58 -1.65
CA ALA A 53 6.25 9.26 -2.89
C ALA A 53 5.78 7.78 -2.91
N PRO A 54 4.64 7.47 -2.26
CA PRO A 54 4.19 6.09 -2.04
C PRO A 54 4.00 5.27 -3.32
N GLY A 55 3.65 5.93 -4.43
CA GLY A 55 3.54 5.27 -5.74
C GLY A 55 4.84 4.57 -6.16
N LEU A 56 6.01 5.14 -5.89
CA LEU A 56 7.30 4.51 -6.23
C LEU A 56 7.49 3.16 -5.53
N TRP A 57 7.05 3.08 -4.26
CA TRP A 57 7.07 1.83 -3.52
C TRP A 57 6.11 0.82 -4.14
N MET A 58 4.87 1.23 -4.41
CA MET A 58 3.84 0.38 -5.03
C MET A 58 4.30 -0.18 -6.38
N ALA A 59 4.92 0.64 -7.23
CA ALA A 59 5.57 0.21 -8.48
C ALA A 59 6.58 -0.91 -8.21
N ARG A 60 7.49 -0.67 -7.28
CA ARG A 60 8.60 -1.58 -6.99
C ARG A 60 8.13 -2.92 -6.44
N VAL A 61 7.13 -2.92 -5.55
CA VAL A 61 6.59 -4.16 -4.96
C VAL A 61 5.49 -4.80 -5.82
N GLY A 62 5.25 -4.29 -7.05
CA GLY A 62 4.31 -4.87 -8.00
C GLY A 62 2.84 -4.74 -7.57
N LEU A 63 2.49 -3.61 -6.94
CA LEU A 63 1.13 -3.22 -6.58
C LEU A 63 0.48 -2.27 -7.60
N GLU A 64 1.26 -1.70 -8.51
CA GLU A 64 0.71 -0.95 -9.63
C GLU A 64 0.03 -1.90 -10.62
N GLY A 65 -1.30 -1.81 -10.73
CA GLY A 65 -2.06 -2.48 -11.79
C GLY A 65 -2.52 -3.90 -11.51
N ARG A 66 -2.65 -4.34 -10.25
CA ARG A 66 -3.38 -5.58 -9.96
C ARG A 66 -4.88 -5.35 -10.11
N ASP A 67 -5.34 -5.63 -11.33
CA ASP A 67 -6.64 -6.18 -11.68
C ASP A 67 -7.82 -5.53 -10.96
N LEU A 68 -8.39 -4.49 -11.59
CA LEU A 68 -9.84 -4.42 -11.63
C LEU A 68 -10.31 -5.85 -11.93
N PRO A 69 -11.21 -6.46 -11.15
CA PRO A 69 -11.90 -7.60 -11.69
C PRO A 69 -12.45 -7.10 -13.02
N MET A 70 -12.01 -7.72 -14.11
CA MET A 70 -12.92 -7.93 -15.21
C MET A 70 -14.02 -8.77 -14.57
N GLU A 71 -14.94 -8.11 -13.84
CA GLU A 71 -16.29 -8.64 -13.68
C GLU A 71 -16.65 -8.92 -15.12
N ASP A 72 -16.62 -10.20 -15.49
CA ASP A 72 -17.21 -10.67 -16.72
C ASP A 72 -18.62 -10.10 -16.65
N PRO A 73 -18.95 -9.04 -17.43
CA PRO A 73 -20.27 -8.47 -17.32
C PRO A 73 -21.15 -9.61 -17.77
N GLU A 74 -21.91 -10.20 -16.84
CA GLU A 74 -22.87 -11.25 -17.14
C GLU A 74 -23.76 -10.65 -18.22
N ILE A 75 -23.45 -10.93 -19.49
CA ILE A 75 -24.21 -10.40 -20.61
C ILE A 75 -25.55 -11.09 -20.43
N PRO A 76 -26.61 -10.36 -20.02
CA PRO A 76 -27.91 -11.00 -19.92
C PRO A 76 -28.19 -11.58 -21.31
N ASP A 77 -28.54 -12.88 -21.37
CA ASP A 77 -28.84 -13.58 -22.61
C ASP A 77 -29.62 -12.62 -23.51
N ALA A 78 -28.97 -12.22 -24.62
CA ALA A 78 -29.55 -11.23 -25.50
C ALA A 78 -30.93 -11.75 -25.91
N PRO A 79 -31.98 -10.91 -25.86
CA PRO A 79 -33.31 -11.38 -26.19
C PRO A 79 -33.29 -11.96 -27.60
N ASP A 80 -33.80 -13.18 -27.74
CA ASP A 80 -34.08 -13.78 -29.03
C ASP A 80 -35.11 -12.89 -29.74
N PHE A 81 -34.62 -11.97 -30.59
CA PHE A 81 -35.44 -11.07 -31.40
C PHE A 81 -36.28 -11.83 -32.43
#